data_AF-A0A5H2XRD8-F1
#
_entry.id   AF-A0A5H2XRD8-F1
#
_cell.length_a   1.000
_cell.length_b   1.000
_cell.length_c   1.000
_cell.angle_alpha   90.00
_cell.angle_beta   90.00
_cell.angle_gamma   90.00
#
_symmetry.space_group_name_H-M   'P 1'
#
loop_
_entity.id
_entity.type
_entity.pdbx_description
1 polymer ?
#
loop_
_entity_poly.entity_id
_entity_poly.type
_entity_poly.pdbx_seq_one_letter_code
_entity_poly.pdbx_strand_id
1 'polypeptide(L)'
;MAAIAPPSSSSSKPSPFPVSSKSSNPISRFTLPFSPHPQKPTFLRHLQISNSLSSKTATTTITTTNPPDPETKISRFAPDEPRKGADVLVEALERQGVTNVFAYPGGASMEIHQALTRSSTIRNVLPRHEQGGVFAAEGYARASGRPGVCIATSGPGATNLVSGLADALMDSIPVVAITGQVPRRMIGTDAFQETPIVEVTRSITKHNYLVLDVEDIPRVVSEAFFLATSGRPGPVLIDIPKDVQQQLVVPIGINPLGYLGICLGCPRPPMRIIWSRL
;
A
#
# COMPACT_ATOMS: atom_id res chain seq x y z
N MET A 1 39.67 -77.33 -18.06
CA MET A 1 39.42 -76.97 -19.47
C MET A 1 39.38 -75.45 -19.57
N ALA A 2 40.11 -74.92 -20.56
CA ALA A 2 40.48 -73.53 -20.86
C ALA A 2 39.31 -72.51 -20.98
N ALA A 3 39.47 -71.19 -21.14
CA ALA A 3 40.41 -70.12 -20.77
C ALA A 3 39.92 -68.81 -21.49
N ILE A 4 40.36 -67.62 -21.01
CA ILE A 4 40.53 -66.31 -21.72
C ILE A 4 39.37 -65.27 -21.77
N ALA A 5 39.50 -64.26 -20.89
CA ALA A 5 39.60 -62.77 -21.03
C ALA A 5 38.65 -61.87 -21.91
N PRO A 6 38.51 -60.54 -21.57
CA PRO A 6 37.44 -59.58 -21.97
C PRO A 6 37.96 -58.42 -22.90
N PRO A 7 37.45 -57.15 -22.87
CA PRO A 7 36.13 -56.56 -23.17
C PRO A 7 36.15 -55.63 -24.42
N SER A 8 35.02 -55.08 -24.88
CA SER A 8 35.03 -53.89 -25.77
C SER A 8 33.81 -52.95 -25.60
N SER A 9 34.14 -51.67 -25.52
CA SER A 9 33.28 -50.49 -25.44
C SER A 9 32.82 -50.01 -26.82
N SER A 10 31.60 -49.46 -26.95
CA SER A 10 31.29 -48.52 -28.04
C SER A 10 30.21 -47.51 -27.65
N SER A 11 30.58 -46.24 -27.72
CA SER A 11 29.78 -45.03 -27.53
C SER A 11 29.16 -44.51 -28.83
N SER A 12 28.01 -43.81 -28.69
CA SER A 12 27.47 -42.75 -29.58
C SER A 12 26.82 -43.23 -30.90
N LYS A 13 25.63 -42.79 -31.38
CA LYS A 13 25.00 -41.45 -31.48
C LYS A 13 23.48 -41.60 -31.83
N PRO A 14 22.68 -40.49 -31.85
CA PRO A 14 21.21 -40.51 -31.85
C PRO A 14 20.55 -40.65 -33.25
N SER A 15 19.29 -41.11 -33.27
CA SER A 15 18.46 -41.33 -34.45
C SER A 15 17.79 -40.06 -35.01
N PRO A 16 17.50 -39.99 -36.33
CA PRO A 16 17.15 -38.76 -37.03
C PRO A 16 15.63 -38.48 -37.10
N PHE A 17 15.27 -37.20 -37.16
CA PHE A 17 13.94 -36.71 -37.52
C PHE A 17 13.68 -36.83 -39.03
N PRO A 18 12.42 -37.01 -39.48
CA PRO A 18 12.11 -37.01 -40.91
C PRO A 18 11.92 -35.59 -41.45
N VAL A 19 12.45 -35.38 -42.66
CA VAL A 19 12.30 -34.19 -43.50
C VAL A 19 10.97 -34.27 -44.26
N SER A 20 10.19 -33.19 -44.25
CA SER A 20 9.06 -32.98 -45.17
C SER A 20 9.20 -31.64 -45.91
N SER A 21 8.57 -31.60 -47.07
CA SER A 21 8.94 -30.91 -48.31
C SER A 21 8.74 -29.39 -48.37
N LYS A 22 9.51 -28.80 -49.30
CA LYS A 22 9.49 -27.42 -49.79
C LYS A 22 8.08 -26.81 -49.93
N SER A 23 7.92 -25.60 -49.40
CA SER A 23 7.00 -24.59 -49.92
C SER A 23 7.68 -23.21 -49.82
N SER A 24 7.79 -22.56 -50.97
CA SER A 24 8.35 -21.24 -51.18
C SER A 24 7.33 -20.17 -50.81
N ASN A 25 7.67 -19.26 -49.88
CA ASN A 25 7.23 -17.86 -49.91
C ASN A 25 8.11 -16.99 -48.98
N PRO A 26 8.47 -15.76 -49.39
CA PRO A 26 9.50 -14.98 -48.73
C PRO A 26 9.00 -14.27 -47.47
N ILE A 27 9.95 -14.06 -46.57
CA ILE A 27 9.85 -13.35 -45.29
C ILE A 27 9.27 -11.94 -45.50
N SER A 28 8.07 -11.69 -44.96
CA SER A 28 7.48 -10.35 -44.88
C SER A 28 8.18 -9.54 -43.79
N ARG A 29 9.03 -8.59 -44.20
CA ARG A 29 9.50 -7.49 -43.37
C ARG A 29 8.32 -6.53 -43.17
N PHE A 30 7.79 -6.44 -41.96
CA PHE A 30 6.88 -5.35 -41.58
C PHE A 30 7.67 -4.03 -41.55
N THR A 31 7.76 -3.36 -42.69
CA THR A 31 8.11 -1.95 -42.81
C THR A 31 6.86 -1.13 -42.52
N LEU A 32 6.93 -0.27 -41.49
CA LEU A 32 5.91 0.75 -41.23
C LEU A 32 5.83 1.72 -42.43
N PRO A 33 4.64 2.07 -42.95
CA PRO A 33 4.54 3.07 -44.00
C PRO A 33 4.72 4.47 -43.41
N PHE A 34 5.80 5.15 -43.81
CA PHE A 34 5.90 6.61 -43.69
C PHE A 34 4.84 7.23 -44.62
N SER A 35 3.93 8.01 -44.05
CA SER A 35 2.97 8.83 -44.79
C SER A 35 3.65 10.12 -45.27
N PRO A 36 3.64 10.46 -46.57
CA PRO A 36 4.13 11.74 -47.05
C PRO A 36 2.96 12.73 -47.08
N HIS A 37 2.66 13.34 -45.94
CA HIS A 37 1.76 14.49 -45.91
C HIS A 37 2.49 15.70 -45.31
N PRO A 38 2.56 16.84 -46.03
CA PRO A 38 3.27 18.01 -45.54
C PRO A 38 2.53 18.57 -44.31
N GLN A 39 3.18 18.50 -43.16
CA GLN A 39 2.69 19.11 -41.92
C GLN A 39 2.68 20.65 -42.08
N LYS A 40 1.50 21.26 -41.96
CA LYS A 40 1.35 22.72 -41.84
C LYS A 40 2.06 23.20 -40.57
N PRO A 41 2.71 24.38 -40.57
CA PRO A 41 3.42 24.86 -39.39
C PRO A 41 2.43 25.17 -38.28
N THR A 42 2.45 24.35 -37.22
CA THR A 42 1.79 24.66 -35.96
C THR A 42 2.55 25.79 -35.29
N PHE A 43 1.92 26.97 -35.23
CA PHE A 43 2.38 28.10 -34.44
C PHE A 43 2.54 27.67 -32.97
N LEU A 44 3.75 27.79 -32.43
CA LEU A 44 4.03 27.68 -31.01
C LEU A 44 3.23 28.75 -30.26
N ARG A 45 2.21 28.34 -29.50
CA ARG A 45 1.56 29.24 -28.53
C ARG A 45 2.50 29.43 -27.34
N HIS A 46 2.99 30.65 -27.20
CA HIS A 46 3.72 31.12 -26.04
C HIS A 46 2.81 31.07 -24.80
N LEU A 47 3.14 30.21 -23.82
CA LEU A 47 2.47 30.20 -22.52
C LEU A 47 2.91 31.45 -21.75
N GLN A 48 2.02 32.45 -21.65
CA GLN A 48 2.19 33.56 -20.71
C GLN A 48 1.79 33.09 -19.31
N ILE A 49 2.77 32.89 -18.43
CA ILE A 49 2.56 32.73 -17.00
C ILE A 49 2.54 34.13 -16.40
N SER A 50 1.36 34.64 -16.04
CA SER A 50 1.22 35.87 -15.27
C SER A 50 1.05 35.53 -13.79
N ASN A 51 2.08 35.82 -12.99
CA ASN A 51 1.96 35.86 -11.53
C ASN A 51 1.26 37.16 -11.14
N SER A 52 -0.03 37.10 -10.81
CA SER A 52 -0.71 38.18 -10.10
C SER A 52 -0.79 37.82 -8.62
N LEU A 53 0.17 38.32 -7.83
CA LEU A 53 0.00 38.43 -6.39
C LEU A 53 -1.05 39.52 -6.14
N SER A 54 -2.26 39.10 -5.77
CA SER A 54 -3.26 40.01 -5.21
C SER A 54 -3.05 40.13 -3.71
N SER A 55 -2.43 41.23 -3.27
CA SER A 55 -2.41 41.64 -1.87
C SER A 55 -3.80 42.15 -1.49
N LYS A 56 -4.58 41.33 -0.79
CA LYS A 56 -5.74 41.81 -0.04
C LYS A 56 -5.30 42.14 1.38
N THR A 57 -5.15 43.44 1.62
CA THR A 57 -5.10 44.05 2.95
C THR A 57 -6.39 43.70 3.69
N ALA A 58 -6.30 42.83 4.71
CA ALA A 58 -7.41 42.53 5.60
C ALA A 58 -7.24 43.36 6.88
N THR A 59 -8.16 44.29 7.07
CA THR A 59 -8.31 45.10 8.28
C THR A 59 -8.59 44.21 9.49
N THR A 60 -7.70 44.27 10.47
CA THR A 60 -7.79 43.60 11.77
C THR A 60 -9.00 44.11 12.54
N THR A 61 -10.00 43.26 12.75
CA THR A 61 -11.01 43.44 13.82
C THR A 61 -10.76 42.34 14.85
N ILE A 62 -10.15 42.71 15.99
CA ILE A 62 -9.92 41.80 17.11
C ILE A 62 -11.25 41.54 17.78
N THR A 63 -11.84 40.38 17.49
CA THR A 63 -12.93 39.81 18.30
C THR A 63 -12.32 38.67 19.09
N THR A 64 -12.24 38.85 20.41
CA THR A 64 -11.84 37.83 21.39
C THR A 64 -12.78 36.63 21.27
N THR A 65 -12.33 35.59 20.59
CA THR A 65 -12.96 34.26 20.60
C THR A 65 -11.88 33.25 20.96
N ASN A 66 -12.25 32.34 21.87
CA ASN A 66 -11.40 31.27 22.37
C ASN A 66 -10.74 30.47 21.24
N PRO A 67 -9.57 29.83 21.48
CA PRO A 67 -8.90 29.04 20.45
C PRO A 67 -9.85 27.95 19.93
N PRO A 68 -9.90 27.70 18.62
CA PRO A 68 -10.74 26.65 18.06
C PRO A 68 -10.24 25.29 18.55
N ASP A 69 -11.16 24.48 19.10
CA ASP A 69 -10.92 23.06 19.37
C ASP A 69 -10.42 22.36 18.10
N PRO A 70 -9.56 21.32 18.23
CA PRO A 70 -9.09 20.58 17.07
C PRO A 70 -10.28 19.98 16.32
N GLU A 71 -10.47 20.46 15.11
CA GLU A 71 -11.55 20.14 14.17
C GLU A 71 -11.93 18.65 14.21
N THR A 72 -12.99 18.31 14.96
CA THR A 72 -13.50 16.96 15.09
C THR A 72 -13.92 16.47 13.71
N LYS A 73 -13.15 15.57 13.11
CA LYS A 73 -13.53 14.91 11.86
C LYS A 73 -14.87 14.22 12.05
N ILE A 74 -15.89 14.75 11.35
CA ILE A 74 -17.25 14.23 11.39
C ILE A 74 -17.24 12.85 10.74
N SER A 75 -17.60 11.82 11.50
CA SER A 75 -17.80 10.46 10.98
C SER A 75 -18.94 10.44 9.95
N ARG A 76 -18.87 9.55 8.96
CA ARG A 76 -19.95 9.34 7.98
C ARG A 76 -21.15 8.57 8.55
N PHE A 77 -20.99 7.98 9.71
CA PHE A 77 -21.95 7.06 10.31
C PHE A 77 -22.36 7.58 11.69
N ALA A 78 -23.56 7.24 12.15
CA ALA A 78 -23.99 7.61 13.49
C ALA A 78 -23.13 6.90 14.56
N PRO A 79 -22.92 7.46 15.76
CA PRO A 79 -22.03 6.88 16.78
C PRO A 79 -22.36 5.43 17.19
N ASP A 80 -23.63 5.07 17.15
CA ASP A 80 -24.19 3.77 17.54
C ASP A 80 -24.54 2.87 16.34
N GLU A 81 -24.29 3.32 15.10
CA GLU A 81 -24.61 2.59 13.87
C GLU A 81 -23.54 1.52 13.56
N PRO A 82 -23.92 0.23 13.50
CA PRO A 82 -23.01 -0.83 13.09
C PRO A 82 -22.60 -0.68 11.62
N ARG A 83 -21.30 -0.83 11.33
CA ARG A 83 -20.75 -0.74 9.97
C ARG A 83 -19.69 -1.82 9.74
N LYS A 84 -19.34 -2.07 8.48
CA LYS A 84 -18.35 -3.09 8.12
C LYS A 84 -16.97 -2.73 8.66
N GLY A 85 -16.16 -3.73 9.00
CA GLY A 85 -14.74 -3.55 9.36
C GLY A 85 -13.94 -2.76 8.31
N ALA A 86 -14.25 -2.95 7.03
CA ALA A 86 -13.65 -2.15 5.95
C ALA A 86 -13.97 -0.65 6.06
N ASP A 87 -15.17 -0.28 6.49
CA ASP A 87 -15.55 1.12 6.73
C ASP A 87 -14.83 1.70 7.94
N VAL A 88 -14.70 0.91 9.00
CA VAL A 88 -13.92 1.28 10.19
C VAL A 88 -12.46 1.50 9.84
N LEU A 89 -11.87 0.65 9.01
CA LEU A 89 -10.49 0.81 8.52
C LEU A 89 -10.32 2.13 7.77
N VAL A 90 -11.20 2.41 6.81
CA VAL A 90 -11.13 3.66 6.01
C VAL A 90 -11.33 4.88 6.90
N GLU A 91 -12.30 4.85 7.83
CA GLU A 91 -12.49 5.92 8.82
C GLU A 91 -11.27 6.11 9.72
N ALA A 92 -10.60 5.02 10.14
CA ALA A 92 -9.36 5.10 10.91
C ALA A 92 -8.24 5.77 10.11
N LEU A 93 -8.09 5.47 8.81
CA LEU A 93 -7.12 6.14 7.92
C LEU A 93 -7.42 7.64 7.79
N GLU A 94 -8.69 8.01 7.63
CA GLU A 94 -9.09 9.41 7.55
C GLU A 94 -8.74 10.15 8.84
N ARG A 95 -8.95 9.53 10.01
CA ARG A 95 -8.60 10.11 11.31
C ARG A 95 -7.10 10.28 11.49
N GLN A 96 -6.28 9.38 10.94
CA GLN A 96 -4.82 9.57 10.80
C GLN A 96 -4.43 10.68 9.80
N GLY A 97 -5.41 11.27 9.12
CA GLY A 97 -5.20 12.36 8.18
C GLY A 97 -4.80 11.92 6.79
N VAL A 98 -4.92 10.63 6.45
CA VAL A 98 -4.62 10.12 5.11
C VAL A 98 -5.52 10.81 4.09
N THR A 99 -4.90 11.29 3.00
CA THR A 99 -5.61 11.93 1.87
C THR A 99 -5.39 11.21 0.55
N ASN A 100 -4.32 10.43 0.43
CA ASN A 100 -4.00 9.65 -0.76
C ASN A 100 -3.62 8.23 -0.35
N VAL A 101 -4.14 7.25 -1.07
CA VAL A 101 -3.71 5.85 -1.00
C VAL A 101 -3.35 5.35 -2.38
N PHE A 102 -2.40 4.41 -2.44
CA PHE A 102 -2.00 3.74 -3.67
C PHE A 102 -2.51 2.30 -3.61
N ALA A 103 -3.76 2.09 -4.06
CA ALA A 103 -4.47 0.83 -3.85
C ALA A 103 -4.74 0.09 -5.16
N TYR A 104 -4.32 -1.17 -5.24
CA TYR A 104 -4.66 -2.08 -6.35
C TYR A 104 -5.68 -3.14 -5.89
N PRO A 105 -6.87 -3.20 -6.52
CA PRO A 105 -7.97 -4.06 -6.06
C PRO A 105 -7.77 -5.54 -6.36
N GLY A 106 -8.31 -6.39 -5.49
CA GLY A 106 -8.47 -7.82 -5.75
C GLY A 106 -9.51 -8.47 -4.83
N GLY A 107 -9.70 -9.78 -4.97
CA GLY A 107 -10.81 -10.50 -4.35
C GLY A 107 -10.83 -10.46 -2.81
N ALA A 108 -9.66 -10.39 -2.18
CA ALA A 108 -9.50 -10.34 -0.73
C ALA A 108 -9.46 -8.92 -0.16
N SER A 109 -9.28 -7.88 -0.99
CA SER A 109 -9.32 -6.47 -0.56
C SER A 109 -10.56 -5.71 -1.07
N MET A 110 -11.48 -6.40 -1.77
CA MET A 110 -12.64 -5.78 -2.42
C MET A 110 -13.48 -4.91 -1.48
N GLU A 111 -13.72 -5.36 -0.25
CA GLU A 111 -14.52 -4.60 0.73
C GLU A 111 -13.83 -3.29 1.13
N ILE A 112 -12.49 -3.29 1.27
CA ILE A 112 -11.69 -2.08 1.52
C ILE A 112 -11.84 -1.11 0.34
N HIS A 113 -11.77 -1.61 -0.90
CA HIS A 113 -11.98 -0.79 -2.09
C HIS A 113 -13.39 -0.20 -2.16
N GLN A 114 -14.43 -0.95 -1.77
CA GLN A 114 -15.80 -0.44 -1.67
C GLN A 114 -16.00 0.56 -0.52
N ALA A 115 -15.22 0.47 0.56
CA ALA A 115 -15.21 1.50 1.61
C ALA A 115 -14.49 2.78 1.14
N LEU A 116 -13.40 2.66 0.36
CA LEU A 116 -12.69 3.80 -0.20
C LEU A 116 -13.55 4.65 -1.13
N THR A 117 -14.44 4.06 -1.92
CA THR A 117 -15.36 4.82 -2.79
C THR A 117 -16.38 5.66 -2.02
N ARG A 118 -16.64 5.33 -0.75
CA ARG A 118 -17.52 6.07 0.16
C ARG A 118 -16.79 7.17 0.94
N SER A 119 -15.46 7.18 0.90
CA SER A 119 -14.65 8.28 1.45
C SER A 119 -14.68 9.48 0.51
N SER A 120 -15.00 10.66 1.05
CA SER A 120 -14.87 11.93 0.33
C SER A 120 -13.50 12.59 0.51
N THR A 121 -12.69 12.09 1.43
CA THR A 121 -11.39 12.68 1.82
C THR A 121 -10.19 11.92 1.28
N ILE A 122 -10.30 10.60 1.14
CA ILE A 122 -9.21 9.75 0.63
C ILE A 122 -9.36 9.57 -0.87
N ARG A 123 -8.36 10.03 -1.61
CA ARG A 123 -8.20 9.73 -3.04
C ARG A 123 -7.44 8.42 -3.21
N ASN A 124 -8.01 7.49 -3.99
CA ASN A 124 -7.27 6.33 -4.47
C ASN A 124 -6.54 6.64 -5.78
N VAL A 125 -5.22 6.44 -5.81
CA VAL A 125 -4.40 6.44 -7.03
C VAL A 125 -4.10 5.00 -7.39
N LEU A 126 -4.87 4.45 -8.34
CA LEU A 126 -4.70 3.08 -8.82
C LEU A 126 -3.34 2.93 -9.54
N PRO A 127 -2.37 2.17 -9.02
CA PRO A 127 -1.17 1.84 -9.78
C PRO A 127 -1.50 0.78 -10.85
N ARG A 128 -0.55 0.47 -11.74
CA ARG A 128 -0.70 -0.61 -12.75
C ARG A 128 -0.03 -1.92 -12.32
N HIS A 129 0.68 -1.89 -11.20
CA HIS A 129 1.31 -3.01 -10.52
C HIS A 129 1.50 -2.61 -9.05
N GLU A 130 1.33 -3.52 -8.09
CA GLU A 130 1.41 -3.20 -6.66
C GLU A 130 2.81 -2.70 -6.26
N GLN A 131 3.85 -3.22 -6.90
CA GLN A 131 5.21 -2.68 -6.76
C GLN A 131 5.29 -1.18 -7.10
N GLY A 132 4.61 -0.74 -8.16
CA GLY A 132 4.48 0.69 -8.46
C GLY A 132 3.65 1.44 -7.42
N GLY A 133 2.71 0.77 -6.76
CA GLY A 133 1.93 1.32 -5.66
C GLY A 133 2.76 1.60 -4.40
N VAL A 134 3.59 0.65 -3.97
CA VAL A 134 4.48 0.86 -2.82
C VAL A 134 5.55 1.90 -3.12
N PHE A 135 6.19 1.89 -4.30
CA PHE A 135 7.15 2.92 -4.66
C PHE A 135 6.52 4.31 -4.81
N ALA A 136 5.26 4.40 -5.25
CA ALA A 136 4.53 5.66 -5.25
C ALA A 136 4.22 6.15 -3.82
N ALA A 137 3.88 5.23 -2.90
CA ALA A 137 3.71 5.54 -1.48
C ALA A 137 5.02 6.04 -0.85
N GLU A 138 6.16 5.42 -1.19
CA GLU A 138 7.49 5.88 -0.77
C GLU A 138 7.83 7.26 -1.32
N GLY A 139 7.64 7.48 -2.62
CA GLY A 139 7.84 8.79 -3.25
C GLY A 139 6.99 9.87 -2.60
N TYR A 140 5.72 9.56 -2.30
CA TYR A 140 4.83 10.43 -1.53
C TYR A 140 5.40 10.73 -0.14
N ALA A 141 5.87 9.71 0.58
CA ALA A 141 6.39 9.86 1.93
C ALA A 141 7.66 10.70 1.98
N ARG A 142 8.62 10.41 1.09
CA ARG A 142 9.89 11.16 0.96
C ARG A 142 9.65 12.62 0.61
N ALA A 143 8.71 12.91 -0.30
CA ALA A 143 8.46 14.28 -0.77
C ALA A 143 7.62 15.12 0.21
N SER A 144 6.75 14.48 1.01
CA SER A 144 5.80 15.20 1.87
C SER A 144 6.16 15.20 3.36
N GLY A 145 7.03 14.28 3.80
CA GLY A 145 7.28 14.03 5.23
C GLY A 145 6.10 13.36 5.96
N ARG A 146 5.07 12.91 5.23
CA ARG A 146 3.89 12.22 5.76
C ARG A 146 3.99 10.72 5.48
N PRO A 147 3.38 9.83 6.26
CA PRO A 147 3.40 8.40 5.96
C PRO A 147 2.71 8.10 4.63
N GLY A 148 3.37 7.31 3.78
CA GLY A 148 2.79 6.79 2.54
C GLY A 148 1.90 5.58 2.82
N VAL A 149 0.77 5.45 2.11
CA VAL A 149 -0.17 4.34 2.32
C VAL A 149 -0.39 3.59 1.01
N CYS A 150 -0.06 2.30 0.98
CA CYS A 150 -0.35 1.41 -0.14
C CYS A 150 -1.27 0.27 0.29
N ILE A 151 -2.10 -0.21 -0.63
CA ILE A 151 -3.09 -1.27 -0.36
C ILE A 151 -3.04 -2.30 -1.48
N ALA A 152 -2.98 -3.58 -1.12
CA ALA A 152 -3.01 -4.69 -2.06
C ALA A 152 -3.99 -5.78 -1.63
N THR A 153 -4.36 -6.65 -2.56
CA THR A 153 -5.07 -7.91 -2.25
C THR A 153 -4.12 -8.96 -1.64
N SER A 154 -4.67 -10.10 -1.25
CA SER A 154 -3.91 -11.26 -0.74
C SER A 154 -2.99 -11.87 -1.78
N GLY A 155 -2.17 -12.83 -1.35
CA GLY A 155 -1.37 -13.68 -2.23
C GLY A 155 -0.47 -12.86 -3.16
N PRO A 156 -0.69 -12.90 -4.49
CA PRO A 156 0.17 -12.21 -5.45
C PRO A 156 0.26 -10.70 -5.21
N GLY A 157 -0.85 -10.05 -4.82
CA GLY A 157 -0.86 -8.61 -4.58
C GLY A 157 0.04 -8.22 -3.41
N ALA A 158 -0.03 -8.99 -2.33
CA ALA A 158 0.79 -8.83 -1.14
C ALA A 158 2.28 -9.08 -1.43
N THR A 159 2.62 -10.15 -2.15
CA THR A 159 4.02 -10.46 -2.50
C THR A 159 4.64 -9.42 -3.42
N ASN A 160 3.84 -8.75 -4.26
CA ASN A 160 4.33 -7.68 -5.13
C ASN A 160 4.76 -6.41 -4.37
N LEU A 161 4.42 -6.28 -3.08
CA LEU A 161 4.87 -5.19 -2.21
C LEU A 161 6.27 -5.41 -1.62
N VAL A 162 6.77 -6.65 -1.62
CA VAL A 162 7.97 -7.08 -0.87
C VAL A 162 9.19 -6.21 -1.13
N SER A 163 9.48 -5.88 -2.40
CA SER A 163 10.64 -5.04 -2.74
C SER A 163 10.55 -3.64 -2.14
N GLY A 164 9.38 -2.99 -2.20
CA GLY A 164 9.20 -1.64 -1.65
C GLY A 164 9.16 -1.62 -0.12
N LEU A 165 8.69 -2.70 0.52
CA LEU A 165 8.80 -2.84 1.98
C LEU A 165 10.28 -2.93 2.40
N ALA A 166 11.07 -3.75 1.71
CA ALA A 166 12.50 -3.84 1.99
C ALA A 166 13.21 -2.49 1.74
N ASP A 167 12.89 -1.81 0.63
CA ASP A 167 13.44 -0.48 0.31
C ASP A 167 13.12 0.54 1.41
N ALA A 168 11.84 0.67 1.76
CA ALA A 168 11.39 1.57 2.80
C ALA A 168 12.02 1.28 4.18
N LEU A 169 12.28 0.02 4.51
CA LEU A 169 12.96 -0.33 5.76
C LEU A 169 14.42 0.11 5.75
N MET A 170 15.14 -0.18 4.67
CA MET A 170 16.56 0.19 4.54
C MET A 170 16.74 1.72 4.57
N ASP A 171 15.86 2.44 3.87
CA ASP A 171 15.88 3.90 3.77
C ASP A 171 15.12 4.62 4.89
N SER A 172 14.55 3.87 5.83
CA SER A 172 13.83 4.40 7.01
C SER A 172 12.68 5.34 6.64
N ILE A 173 11.84 4.91 5.71
CA ILE A 173 10.71 5.69 5.18
C ILE A 173 9.42 5.26 5.89
N PRO A 174 8.59 6.21 6.35
CA PRO A 174 7.30 5.89 6.96
C PRO A 174 6.32 5.43 5.88
N VAL A 175 6.04 4.12 5.83
CA VAL A 175 5.05 3.51 4.95
C VAL A 175 4.09 2.66 5.79
N VAL A 176 2.80 2.73 5.51
CA VAL A 176 1.80 1.79 6.05
C VAL A 176 1.22 1.00 4.88
N ALA A 177 1.53 -0.29 4.83
CA ALA A 177 1.04 -1.21 3.81
C ALA A 177 -0.14 -2.00 4.37
N ILE A 178 -1.24 -2.06 3.64
CA ILE A 178 -2.43 -2.82 4.03
C ILE A 178 -2.66 -3.92 3.01
N THR A 179 -2.78 -5.16 3.47
CA THR A 179 -3.07 -6.31 2.61
C THR A 179 -4.42 -6.92 2.99
N GLY A 180 -5.22 -7.24 1.97
CA GLY A 180 -6.33 -8.16 2.17
C GLY A 180 -5.79 -9.58 2.38
N GLN A 181 -6.50 -10.40 3.13
CA GLN A 181 -6.15 -11.81 3.37
C GLN A 181 -7.36 -12.73 3.15
N VAL A 182 -7.12 -14.02 2.96
CA VAL A 182 -8.16 -15.05 3.00
C VAL A 182 -8.95 -14.98 4.32
N PRO A 183 -10.20 -15.47 4.38
CA PRO A 183 -10.96 -15.51 5.62
C PRO A 183 -10.20 -16.23 6.73
N ARG A 184 -10.32 -15.80 7.99
CA ARG A 184 -9.57 -16.34 9.15
C ARG A 184 -9.56 -17.87 9.20
N ARG A 185 -10.71 -18.51 8.97
CA ARG A 185 -10.89 -19.97 8.97
C ARG A 185 -10.10 -20.73 7.88
N MET A 186 -9.60 -20.02 6.88
CA MET A 186 -8.86 -20.57 5.74
C MET A 186 -7.34 -20.32 5.86
N ILE A 187 -6.90 -19.56 6.86
CA ILE A 187 -5.47 -19.31 7.07
C ILE A 187 -4.80 -20.62 7.48
N GLY A 188 -3.70 -20.96 6.81
CA GLY A 188 -2.91 -22.18 6.97
C GLY A 188 -3.44 -23.39 6.20
N THR A 189 -4.34 -23.19 5.22
CA THR A 189 -5.00 -24.30 4.51
C THR A 189 -4.64 -24.41 3.02
N ASP A 190 -3.64 -23.64 2.58
CA ASP A 190 -3.29 -23.46 1.16
C ASP A 190 -4.49 -22.97 0.33
N ALA A 191 -5.23 -22.02 0.89
CA ALA A 191 -6.42 -21.47 0.26
C ALA A 191 -6.07 -20.67 -1.00
N PHE A 192 -7.08 -20.42 -1.84
CA PHE A 192 -6.90 -19.64 -3.07
C PHE A 192 -6.34 -18.24 -2.76
N GLN A 193 -5.22 -17.91 -3.40
CA GLN A 193 -4.49 -16.65 -3.19
C GLN A 193 -4.09 -16.40 -1.73
N GLU A 194 -3.83 -17.47 -0.97
CA GLU A 194 -3.21 -17.37 0.33
C GLU A 194 -1.70 -17.15 0.21
N THR A 195 -1.16 -16.28 1.04
CA THR A 195 0.28 -16.21 1.32
C THR A 195 0.45 -15.78 2.77
N PRO A 196 1.34 -16.42 3.55
CA PRO A 196 1.63 -16.01 4.92
C PRO A 196 2.46 -14.72 4.93
N ILE A 197 1.85 -13.60 4.51
CA ILE A 197 2.57 -12.34 4.24
C ILE A 197 3.23 -11.77 5.50
N VAL A 198 2.63 -11.98 6.67
CA VAL A 198 3.22 -11.60 7.96
C VAL A 198 4.54 -12.33 8.21
N GLU A 199 4.62 -13.62 7.86
CA GLU A 199 5.85 -14.40 7.95
C GLU A 199 6.89 -13.92 6.93
N VAL A 200 6.47 -13.77 5.67
CA VAL A 200 7.34 -13.31 4.57
C VAL A 200 7.96 -11.95 4.85
N THR A 201 7.20 -11.03 5.44
CA THR A 201 7.60 -9.62 5.59
C THR A 201 8.20 -9.30 6.97
N ARG A 202 8.27 -10.27 7.89
CA ARG A 202 8.73 -10.03 9.27
C ARG A 202 10.14 -9.43 9.35
N SER A 203 11.05 -9.86 8.49
CA SER A 203 12.44 -9.38 8.47
C SER A 203 12.67 -8.12 7.64
N ILE A 204 11.66 -7.68 6.87
CA ILE A 204 11.74 -6.56 5.93
C ILE A 204 10.70 -5.47 6.22
N THR A 205 10.10 -5.50 7.40
CA THR A 205 9.24 -4.44 7.92
C THR A 205 9.71 -4.02 9.30
N LYS A 206 9.41 -2.78 9.71
CA LYS A 206 9.67 -2.32 11.09
C LYS A 206 8.77 -3.08 12.07
N HIS A 207 7.53 -3.34 11.66
CA HIS A 207 6.59 -4.18 12.37
C HIS A 207 5.49 -4.66 11.41
N ASN A 208 4.75 -5.70 11.78
CA ASN A 208 3.59 -6.13 11.03
C ASN A 208 2.52 -6.77 11.93
N TYR A 209 1.26 -6.77 11.45
CA TYR A 209 0.09 -7.26 12.17
C TYR A 209 -0.73 -8.23 11.32
N LEU A 210 -1.36 -9.20 11.97
CA LEU A 210 -2.50 -9.95 11.46
C LEU A 210 -3.73 -9.59 12.31
N VAL A 211 -4.74 -8.96 11.71
CA VAL A 211 -5.94 -8.52 12.41
C VAL A 211 -6.91 -9.69 12.54
N LEU A 212 -7.07 -10.23 13.75
CA LEU A 212 -7.93 -11.38 14.00
C LEU A 212 -9.33 -11.01 14.51
N ASP A 213 -9.54 -9.77 14.94
CA ASP A 213 -10.85 -9.26 15.35
C ASP A 213 -11.12 -7.87 14.77
N VAL A 214 -12.38 -7.59 14.46
CA VAL A 214 -12.79 -6.31 13.85
C VAL A 214 -12.63 -5.14 14.83
N GLU A 215 -12.76 -5.41 16.13
CA GLU A 215 -12.59 -4.42 17.21
C GLU A 215 -11.14 -3.93 17.32
N ASP A 216 -10.17 -4.70 16.83
CA ASP A 216 -8.75 -4.32 16.87
C ASP A 216 -8.37 -3.31 15.79
N ILE A 217 -9.19 -3.13 14.75
CA ILE A 217 -8.85 -2.28 13.59
C ILE A 217 -8.44 -0.86 14.02
N PRO A 218 -9.22 -0.12 14.83
CA PRO A 218 -8.84 1.24 15.22
C PRO A 218 -7.49 1.31 15.96
N ARG A 219 -7.27 0.37 16.89
CA ARG A 219 -6.03 0.28 17.67
C ARG A 219 -4.83 -0.03 16.78
N VAL A 220 -4.95 -1.08 15.95
CA VAL A 220 -3.86 -1.54 15.06
C VAL A 220 -3.48 -0.45 14.05
N VAL A 221 -4.46 0.26 13.47
CA VAL A 221 -4.16 1.38 12.57
C VAL A 221 -3.44 2.50 13.33
N SER A 222 -3.91 2.88 14.52
CA SER A 222 -3.24 3.91 15.32
C SER A 222 -1.81 3.53 15.69
N GLU A 223 -1.58 2.30 16.13
CA GLU A 223 -0.25 1.79 16.44
C GLU A 223 0.64 1.71 15.19
N ALA A 224 0.11 1.27 14.05
CA ALA A 224 0.88 1.16 12.82
C ALA A 224 1.38 2.52 12.34
N PHE A 225 0.54 3.56 12.38
CA PHE A 225 0.95 4.92 12.04
C PHE A 225 1.96 5.49 13.03
N PHE A 226 1.74 5.25 14.33
CA PHE A 226 2.70 5.65 15.36
C PHE A 226 4.06 4.97 15.15
N LEU A 227 4.09 3.65 14.97
CA LEU A 227 5.32 2.90 14.74
C LEU A 227 5.98 3.30 13.43
N ALA A 228 5.23 3.50 12.35
CA ALA A 228 5.81 3.88 11.06
C ALA A 228 6.51 5.25 11.12
N THR A 229 6.01 6.18 11.94
CA THR A 229 6.49 7.58 11.98
C THR A 229 7.38 7.93 13.17
N SER A 230 7.26 7.22 14.30
CA SER A 230 8.01 7.52 15.53
C SER A 230 9.44 6.96 15.50
N GLY A 231 10.34 7.62 16.23
CA GLY A 231 11.75 7.23 16.33
C GLY A 231 12.43 7.20 14.96
N ARG A 232 13.12 6.09 14.65
CA ARG A 232 13.57 5.80 13.27
C ARG A 232 12.35 5.36 12.44
N PRO A 233 11.90 6.12 11.43
CA PRO A 233 10.71 5.73 10.65
C PRO A 233 10.95 4.44 9.87
N GLY A 234 9.88 3.80 9.42
CA GLY A 234 9.97 2.58 8.64
C GLY A 234 8.60 2.03 8.23
N PRO A 235 8.58 0.97 7.40
CA PRO A 235 7.36 0.39 6.89
C PRO A 235 6.67 -0.49 7.94
N VAL A 236 5.36 -0.38 8.06
CA VAL A 236 4.51 -1.26 8.87
C VAL A 236 3.44 -1.90 7.99
N LEU A 237 3.28 -3.22 8.09
CA LEU A 237 2.26 -3.96 7.33
C LEU A 237 1.07 -4.35 8.23
N ILE A 238 -0.15 -4.19 7.74
CA ILE A 238 -1.39 -4.63 8.38
C ILE A 238 -2.10 -5.62 7.46
N ASP A 239 -2.17 -6.88 7.86
CA ASP A 239 -2.87 -7.94 7.12
C ASP A 239 -4.29 -8.14 7.67
N ILE A 240 -5.30 -8.03 6.80
CA ILE A 240 -6.71 -7.99 7.21
C ILE A 240 -7.52 -9.08 6.47
N PRO A 241 -7.95 -10.15 7.18
CA PRO A 241 -8.82 -11.19 6.65
C PRO A 241 -10.13 -10.65 6.09
N LYS A 242 -10.58 -11.23 4.98
CA LYS A 242 -11.81 -10.81 4.28
C LYS A 242 -13.06 -10.85 5.17
N ASP A 243 -13.18 -11.85 6.03
CA ASP A 243 -14.34 -11.95 6.94
C ASP A 243 -14.33 -10.86 8.02
N VAL A 244 -13.15 -10.42 8.46
CA VAL A 244 -13.00 -9.26 9.37
C VAL A 244 -13.43 -7.96 8.66
N GLN A 245 -13.11 -7.81 7.37
CA GLN A 245 -13.55 -6.67 6.57
C GLN A 245 -15.08 -6.60 6.45
N GLN A 246 -15.76 -7.75 6.44
CA GLN A 246 -17.20 -7.86 6.25
C GLN A 246 -18.01 -7.79 7.55
N GLN A 247 -17.39 -8.13 8.68
CA GLN A 247 -18.02 -8.13 9.99
C GLN A 247 -18.54 -6.74 10.36
N LEU A 248 -19.77 -6.67 10.87
CA LEU A 248 -20.37 -5.43 11.37
C LEU A 248 -19.91 -5.16 12.79
N VAL A 249 -19.56 -3.90 13.07
CA VAL A 249 -19.11 -3.44 14.38
C VAL A 249 -19.53 -2.00 14.63
N VAL A 250 -19.74 -1.65 15.90
CA VAL A 250 -19.80 -0.25 16.36
C VAL A 250 -18.45 0.06 16.99
N PRO A 251 -17.55 0.77 16.29
CA PRO A 251 -16.18 0.89 16.75
C PRO A 251 -16.08 1.76 18.01
N ILE A 252 -15.53 1.18 19.08
CA ILE A 252 -15.31 1.89 20.34
C ILE A 252 -14.04 2.73 20.22
N GLY A 253 -14.16 4.06 20.18
CA GLY A 253 -13.03 4.98 20.34
C GLY A 253 -12.05 5.03 19.17
N ILE A 254 -12.51 5.42 17.97
CA ILE A 254 -11.63 5.63 16.79
C ILE A 254 -10.73 6.88 16.91
N ASN A 255 -10.56 7.45 18.10
CA ASN A 255 -9.67 8.60 18.25
C ASN A 255 -8.22 8.13 18.11
N PRO A 256 -7.35 8.87 17.40
CA PRO A 256 -5.92 8.57 17.40
C PRO A 256 -5.47 8.56 18.86
N LEU A 257 -4.87 7.46 19.31
CA LEU A 257 -4.49 7.28 20.70
C LEU A 257 -3.66 8.49 21.17
N GLY A 258 -4.29 9.38 21.94
CA GLY A 258 -3.56 10.17 22.92
C GLY A 258 -3.05 9.16 23.93
N TYR A 259 -1.77 8.79 23.83
CA TYR A 259 -1.14 7.79 24.70
C TYR A 259 -1.23 8.24 26.17
N LEU A 260 -2.34 7.93 26.83
CA LEU A 260 -2.45 7.89 28.28
C LEU A 260 -2.54 6.41 28.67
N GLY A 261 -1.36 5.78 28.69
CA GLY A 261 -1.04 4.59 29.47
C GLY A 261 -1.93 3.35 29.27
N ILE A 262 -1.54 2.47 28.34
CA ILE A 262 -1.31 1.03 28.60
C ILE A 262 -0.27 0.57 27.57
N CYS A 263 1.01 0.62 27.94
CA CYS A 263 2.07 -0.14 27.28
C CYS A 263 2.93 -0.75 28.38
N LEU A 264 2.54 -1.93 28.87
CA LEU A 264 3.43 -2.77 29.66
C LEU A 264 4.49 -3.33 28.71
N GLY A 265 5.63 -2.65 28.58
CA GLY A 265 6.82 -3.18 27.90
C GLY A 265 7.56 -2.24 26.96
N CYS A 266 6.99 -1.10 26.53
CA CYS A 266 7.76 -0.12 25.75
C CYS A 266 8.61 0.77 26.67
N PRO A 267 9.87 1.11 26.27
CA PRO A 267 10.64 2.15 26.94
C PRO A 267 9.82 3.44 26.98
N ARG A 268 9.70 4.04 28.17
CA ARG A 268 9.00 5.33 28.33
C ARG A 268 9.60 6.36 27.35
N PRO A 269 8.79 7.17 26.66
CA PRO A 269 9.34 8.28 25.89
C PRO A 269 10.10 9.22 26.85
N PRO A 270 11.22 9.84 26.42
CA PRO A 270 11.92 10.80 27.25
C PRO A 270 10.96 11.93 27.60
N MET A 271 10.87 12.22 28.91
CA MET A 271 10.07 13.31 29.46
C MET A 271 10.40 14.60 28.69
N ARG A 272 9.42 15.21 28.01
CA ARG A 272 9.56 16.57 27.52
C ARG A 272 9.67 17.48 28.73
N ILE A 273 10.89 17.94 29.05
CA ILE A 273 11.12 19.06 29.94
C ILE A 273 10.48 20.27 29.28
N ILE A 274 9.33 20.69 29.84
CA ILE A 274 8.69 21.94 29.50
C ILE A 274 9.60 23.04 30.04
N TRP A 275 10.35 23.69 29.15
CA TRP A 275 10.94 25.00 29.45
C TRP A 275 9.80 26.01 29.50
N SER A 276 9.22 26.21 30.69
CA SER A 276 8.43 27.39 30.99
C SER A 276 9.37 28.58 31.16
N ARG A 277 9.16 29.61 30.34
CA ARG A 277 9.78 30.93 30.42
C ARG A 277 9.84 31.45 31.87
N LEU A 278 11.04 31.83 32.31
CA LEU A 278 11.32 32.99 33.14
C LEU A 278 12.52 33.72 32.52
#